data_AF-A0A158QTW9-F1
#
_entry.id   AF-A0A158QTW9-F1
#
_cell.length_a   1.000
_cell.length_b   1.000
_cell.length_c   1.000
_cell.angle_alpha   90.00
_cell.angle_beta   90.00
_cell.angle_gamma   90.00
#
_symmetry.space_group_name_H-M   'P 1'
#
loop_
_entity.id
_entity.type
_entity.pdbx_description
1 polymer ?
#
loop_
_entity_poly.entity_id
_entity_poly.type
_entity_poly.pdbx_seq_one_letter_code
_entity_poly.pdbx_strand_id
1 'polypeptide(L)'
;MINQIIKTCKRYLTQDGTKSMWDQDNDEIIARMTDCIEVNLAYQSAYRATREEMIQSNEKLIFNFSEVQIFGNMNLFTQRLDYLTRVLKTLKQYSLIRDFVLEDVIILYVIDCKGKFTEPSKTTLHCYFAIFCLVIMRTINLSAKSICGFMKVEKTNKDSETLENVANGKPTISYFDGEIISRQFPFVTGKWGATIETDTNHWNELNVMARFPNYYRDNFDYSQLENFDHVYMRWKEKFILGESSKADEKKPPTGFYYICLQKSTGELTGYFYNKASERLQLLELKYEPRPTSTSFLIR
;
A
#
# COMPACT_ATOMS: atom_id res chain seq x y z
N MET A 1 18.38 -16.27 -35.39
CA MET A 1 17.46 -15.13 -35.55
C MET A 1 17.06 -14.52 -34.20
N ILE A 2 16.56 -15.29 -33.22
CA ILE A 2 16.24 -14.81 -31.85
C ILE A 2 17.39 -14.09 -31.14
N ASN A 3 18.63 -14.58 -31.27
CA ASN A 3 19.80 -13.91 -30.69
C ASN A 3 20.02 -12.48 -31.23
N GLN A 4 19.57 -12.19 -32.45
CA GLN A 4 19.59 -10.83 -33.00
C GLN A 4 18.50 -9.97 -32.39
N ILE A 5 17.28 -10.50 -32.18
CA ILE A 5 16.19 -9.79 -31.51
C ILE A 5 16.59 -9.42 -30.08
N ILE A 6 17.15 -10.37 -29.31
CA ILE A 6 17.68 -10.10 -27.95
C ILE A 6 18.75 -9.01 -28.00
N LYS A 7 19.65 -9.05 -28.99
CA LYS A 7 20.72 -8.06 -29.14
C LYS A 7 20.17 -6.67 -29.47
N THR A 8 19.13 -6.59 -30.32
CA THR A 8 18.43 -5.35 -30.65
C THR A 8 17.68 -4.80 -29.44
N CYS A 9 16.92 -5.63 -28.70
CA CYS A 9 16.27 -5.23 -27.45
C CYS A 9 17.28 -4.71 -26.42
N LYS A 10 18.41 -5.40 -26.26
CA LYS A 10 19.48 -4.93 -25.36
C LYS A 10 20.05 -3.58 -25.78
N ARG A 11 20.33 -3.38 -27.07
CA ARG A 11 20.77 -2.08 -27.60
C ARG A 11 19.75 -0.99 -27.36
N TYR A 12 18.47 -1.29 -27.58
CA TYR A 12 17.38 -0.35 -27.34
C TYR A 12 17.29 0.07 -25.87
N LEU A 13 17.41 -0.88 -24.94
CA LEU A 13 17.42 -0.63 -23.49
C LEU A 13 18.64 0.19 -23.02
N THR A 14 19.79 0.05 -23.68
CA THR A 14 21.03 0.73 -23.31
C THR A 14 21.37 1.95 -24.19
N GLN A 15 20.45 2.39 -25.06
CA GLN A 15 20.72 3.41 -26.09
C GLN A 15 22.04 3.14 -26.84
N ASP A 16 22.16 1.96 -27.43
CA ASP A 16 23.36 1.47 -28.12
C ASP A 16 24.64 1.40 -27.25
N GLY A 17 24.47 1.37 -25.92
CA GLY A 17 25.56 1.26 -24.95
C GLY A 17 26.01 2.61 -24.39
N THR A 18 25.33 3.70 -24.75
CA THR A 18 25.66 5.06 -24.29
C THR A 18 25.17 5.33 -22.87
N LYS A 19 24.15 4.63 -22.38
CA LYS A 19 23.65 4.75 -21.01
C LYS A 19 23.40 3.39 -20.37
N SER A 20 23.71 3.28 -19.08
CA SER A 20 23.22 2.17 -18.26
C SER A 20 21.69 2.19 -18.22
N MET A 21 21.07 1.03 -18.05
CA MET A 21 19.61 0.95 -17.85
C MET A 21 19.16 1.69 -16.58
N TRP A 22 20.08 1.86 -15.62
CA TRP A 22 19.81 2.49 -14.32
C TRP A 22 20.07 4.00 -14.30
N ASP A 23 20.78 4.53 -15.31
CA ASP A 23 21.13 5.96 -15.42
C ASP A 23 20.14 6.72 -16.32
N GLN A 24 18.98 6.11 -16.59
CA GLN A 24 17.90 6.63 -17.43
C GLN A 24 16.68 6.94 -16.56
N ASP A 25 15.78 7.76 -17.09
CA ASP A 25 14.52 8.04 -16.41
C ASP A 25 13.69 6.77 -16.19
N ASN A 26 13.03 6.66 -15.02
CA ASN A 26 12.28 5.47 -14.65
C ASN A 26 11.10 5.22 -15.60
N ASP A 27 10.41 6.26 -16.07
CA ASP A 27 9.30 6.08 -17.02
C ASP A 27 9.80 5.71 -18.39
N GLU A 28 10.91 6.31 -18.82
CA GLU A 28 11.57 6.00 -20.09
C GLU A 28 12.02 4.53 -20.13
N ILE A 29 12.69 4.03 -19.07
CA ILE A 29 13.15 2.64 -19.06
C ILE A 29 12.00 1.65 -18.92
N ILE A 30 10.95 1.96 -18.15
CA ILE A 30 9.74 1.13 -18.05
C ILE A 30 9.05 1.01 -19.40
N ALA A 31 8.92 2.10 -20.15
CA ALA A 31 8.34 2.09 -21.49
C ALA A 31 9.17 1.18 -22.41
N ARG A 32 10.50 1.33 -22.43
CA ARG A 32 11.38 0.50 -23.27
C ARG A 32 11.36 -0.99 -22.91
N MET A 33 11.28 -1.31 -21.62
CA MET A 33 11.12 -2.70 -21.17
C MET A 33 9.79 -3.30 -21.66
N THR A 34 8.72 -2.50 -21.63
CA THR A 34 7.39 -2.90 -22.11
C THR A 34 7.41 -3.15 -23.62
N ASP A 35 8.00 -2.24 -24.40
CA ASP A 35 8.16 -2.41 -25.86
C ASP A 35 8.92 -3.70 -26.22
N CYS A 36 9.98 -4.03 -25.47
CA CYS A 36 10.73 -5.28 -25.68
C CYS A 36 9.90 -6.54 -25.40
N ILE A 37 8.96 -6.47 -24.45
CA ILE A 37 8.03 -7.56 -24.14
C ILE A 37 7.01 -7.68 -25.27
N GLU A 38 6.43 -6.57 -25.72
CA GLU A 38 5.44 -6.55 -26.81
C GLU A 38 6.01 -7.06 -28.13
N VAL A 39 7.25 -6.69 -28.47
CA VAL A 39 7.94 -7.21 -29.66
C VAL A 39 8.08 -8.73 -29.61
N ASN A 40 8.38 -9.31 -28.44
CA ASN A 40 8.45 -10.77 -28.29
C ASN A 40 7.07 -11.43 -28.47
N LEU A 41 6.02 -10.83 -27.90
CA LEU A 41 4.64 -11.33 -28.05
C LEU A 41 4.16 -11.28 -29.50
N ALA A 42 4.41 -10.16 -30.19
CA ALA A 42 4.08 -9.99 -31.59
C ALA A 42 4.82 -10.99 -32.48
N TYR A 43 6.11 -11.22 -32.21
CA TYR A 43 6.91 -12.20 -32.95
C TYR A 43 6.40 -13.64 -32.77
N GLN A 44 6.02 -14.02 -31.55
CA GLN A 44 5.42 -15.34 -31.28
C GLN A 44 4.06 -15.51 -31.95
N SER A 45 3.23 -14.46 -31.91
CA SER A 45 1.92 -14.47 -32.58
C SER A 45 2.05 -14.66 -34.09
N ALA A 46 2.94 -13.88 -34.73
CA ALA A 46 3.22 -13.99 -36.16
C ALA A 46 3.75 -15.38 -36.54
N TYR A 47 4.67 -15.95 -35.74
CA TYR A 47 5.18 -17.29 -35.98
C TYR A 47 4.07 -18.37 -35.92
N ARG A 48 3.18 -18.28 -34.92
CA ARG A 48 2.07 -19.23 -34.77
C ARG A 48 1.07 -19.11 -35.91
N ALA A 49 0.71 -17.89 -36.32
CA ALA A 49 -0.21 -17.65 -37.42
C ALA A 49 0.33 -18.24 -38.74
N THR A 50 1.58 -17.94 -39.10
CA THR A 50 2.21 -18.51 -40.32
C THR A 50 2.30 -20.03 -40.27
N ARG A 51 2.56 -20.61 -39.08
CA ARG A 51 2.58 -22.07 -38.91
C ARG A 51 1.20 -22.69 -39.16
N GLU A 52 0.14 -22.07 -38.66
CA GLU A 52 -1.24 -22.52 -38.88
C GLU A 52 -1.66 -22.42 -40.35
N GLU A 53 -1.29 -21.33 -41.04
CA GLU A 53 -1.53 -21.15 -42.48
C GLU A 53 -0.85 -22.25 -43.32
N MET A 54 0.40 -22.59 -43.01
CA MET A 54 1.14 -23.67 -43.69
C MET A 54 0.52 -25.06 -43.47
N ILE A 55 -0.10 -25.29 -42.31
CA ILE A 55 -0.84 -26.53 -42.03
C ILE A 55 -2.12 -26.57 -42.86
N GLN A 56 -2.83 -25.44 -42.98
CA GLN A 56 -4.08 -25.36 -43.74
C GLN A 56 -3.87 -25.44 -45.25
N SER A 57 -2.76 -24.92 -45.78
CA SER A 57 -2.41 -24.96 -47.21
C SER A 57 -1.84 -26.30 -47.69
N ASN A 58 -1.72 -27.29 -46.79
CA ASN A 58 -1.19 -28.63 -47.05
C ASN A 58 0.23 -28.59 -47.69
N GLU A 59 1.04 -27.62 -47.28
CA GLU A 59 2.40 -27.47 -47.77
C GLU A 59 3.30 -28.65 -47.35
N LYS A 60 4.16 -29.10 -48.28
CA LYS A 60 5.02 -30.29 -48.09
C LYS A 60 6.12 -30.11 -47.04
N LEU A 61 6.37 -28.89 -46.56
CA LEU A 61 7.48 -28.55 -45.65
C LEU A 61 6.99 -27.65 -44.50
N ILE A 62 6.34 -28.26 -43.51
CA ILE A 62 6.04 -27.58 -42.26
C ILE A 62 7.31 -27.60 -41.39
N PHE A 63 7.81 -26.42 -41.02
CA PHE A 63 8.96 -26.31 -40.12
C PHE A 63 8.61 -26.78 -38.70
N ASN A 64 8.89 -28.04 -38.37
CA ASN A 64 8.63 -28.66 -37.06
C ASN A 64 9.75 -28.37 -36.04
N PHE A 65 9.93 -27.09 -35.69
CA PHE A 65 10.87 -26.68 -34.65
C PHE A 65 10.18 -26.60 -33.29
N SER A 66 10.89 -26.98 -32.21
CA SER A 66 10.38 -26.82 -30.86
C SER A 66 10.29 -25.34 -30.47
N GLU A 67 9.08 -24.85 -30.13
CA GLU A 67 8.89 -23.47 -29.63
C GLU A 67 9.80 -23.16 -28.44
N VAL A 68 10.12 -24.16 -27.61
CA VAL A 68 11.02 -23.99 -26.46
C VAL A 68 12.46 -23.71 -26.91
N GLN A 69 12.92 -24.37 -27.97
CA GLN A 69 14.26 -24.13 -28.53
C GLN A 69 14.35 -22.82 -29.31
N ILE A 70 13.23 -22.37 -29.88
CA ILE A 70 13.13 -21.12 -30.64
C ILE A 70 13.06 -19.92 -29.67
N PHE A 71 12.12 -19.93 -28.73
CA PHE A 71 11.77 -18.77 -27.92
C PHE A 71 12.27 -18.83 -26.48
N GLY A 72 12.78 -19.97 -25.98
CA GLY A 72 13.09 -20.16 -24.57
C GLY A 72 13.98 -19.07 -23.97
N ASN A 73 15.04 -18.69 -24.67
CA ASN A 73 15.95 -17.62 -24.25
C ASN A 73 15.29 -16.23 -24.25
N MET A 74 14.40 -15.97 -25.21
CA MET A 74 13.67 -14.70 -25.29
C MET A 74 12.59 -14.61 -24.21
N ASN A 75 11.89 -15.71 -23.93
CA ASN A 75 10.90 -15.79 -22.85
C ASN A 75 11.52 -15.56 -21.48
N LEU A 76 12.69 -16.15 -21.22
CA LEU A 76 13.43 -15.90 -19.99
C LEU A 76 13.88 -14.43 -19.89
N PHE A 77 14.27 -13.83 -21.02
CA PHE A 77 14.64 -12.43 -21.07
C PHE A 77 13.43 -11.51 -20.78
N THR A 78 12.28 -11.73 -21.41
CA THR A 78 11.07 -10.93 -21.15
C THR A 78 10.52 -11.12 -19.74
N GLN A 79 10.62 -12.32 -19.16
CA GLN A 79 10.27 -12.55 -17.75
C GLN A 79 11.14 -11.71 -16.81
N ARG A 80 12.45 -11.58 -17.10
CA ARG A 80 13.34 -10.72 -16.32
C ARG A 80 12.99 -9.24 -16.48
N LEU A 81 12.67 -8.80 -17.69
CA LEU A 81 12.22 -7.42 -17.92
C LEU A 81 10.90 -7.11 -17.20
N ASP A 82 9.96 -8.04 -17.21
CA ASP A 82 8.69 -7.90 -16.48
C ASP A 82 8.92 -7.77 -14.97
N TYR A 83 9.77 -8.64 -14.40
CA TYR A 83 10.18 -8.53 -13.00
C TYR A 83 10.83 -7.18 -12.68
N LEU A 84 11.79 -6.73 -13.50
CA LEU A 84 12.46 -5.45 -13.32
C LEU A 84 11.49 -4.27 -13.45
N THR A 85 10.57 -4.33 -14.40
CA THR A 85 9.50 -3.33 -14.59
C THR A 85 8.63 -3.23 -13.34
N ARG A 86 8.25 -4.37 -12.74
CA ARG A 86 7.50 -4.39 -11.48
C ARG A 86 8.31 -3.73 -10.37
N VAL A 87 9.57 -4.12 -10.17
CA VAL A 87 10.44 -3.53 -9.15
C VAL A 87 10.58 -2.01 -9.34
N LEU A 88 10.80 -1.52 -10.55
CA LEU A 88 10.93 -0.08 -10.85
C LEU A 88 9.62 0.69 -10.62
N LYS A 89 8.48 0.13 -11.02
CA LYS A 89 7.15 0.70 -10.73
C LYS A 89 6.89 0.76 -9.23
N THR A 90 7.21 -0.31 -8.52
CA THR A 90 7.12 -0.39 -7.06
C THR A 90 8.03 0.66 -6.42
N LEU A 91 9.29 0.80 -6.86
CA LEU A 91 10.22 1.81 -6.39
C LEU A 91 9.71 3.24 -6.66
N LYS A 92 9.09 3.52 -7.80
CA LYS A 92 8.48 4.82 -8.12
C LYS A 92 7.22 5.12 -7.31
N GLN A 93 6.33 4.15 -7.15
CA GLN A 93 5.15 4.32 -6.31
C GLN A 93 5.52 4.54 -4.84
N TYR A 94 6.60 3.89 -4.41
CA TYR A 94 7.18 4.11 -3.10
C TYR A 94 8.08 5.33 -3.03
N SER A 95 8.57 5.88 -4.16
CA SER A 95 9.29 7.15 -4.17
C SER A 95 8.33 8.26 -3.80
N LEU A 96 7.06 8.22 -4.21
CA LEU A 96 6.06 9.17 -3.71
C LEU A 96 5.94 9.10 -2.19
N ILE A 97 5.81 7.90 -1.61
CA ILE A 97 5.81 7.69 -0.14
C ILE A 97 7.13 8.15 0.49
N ARG A 98 8.25 7.97 -0.21
CA ARG A 98 9.58 8.39 0.24
C ARG A 98 9.77 9.90 0.14
N ASP A 99 9.23 10.57 -0.88
CA ASP A 99 9.26 12.01 -1.08
C ASP A 99 8.32 12.68 -0.06
N PHE A 100 7.17 12.06 0.22
CA PHE A 100 6.33 12.40 1.38
C PHE A 100 7.09 12.30 2.71
N VAL A 101 8.08 11.40 2.85
CA VAL A 101 8.89 11.19 4.07
C VAL A 101 10.20 11.99 4.10
N LEU A 102 10.81 12.24 2.94
CA LEU A 102 12.15 12.83 2.80
C LEU A 102 12.11 14.35 2.88
N GLU A 103 11.02 14.98 2.46
CA GLU A 103 10.95 16.44 2.50
C GLU A 103 10.48 16.99 3.84
N ASP A 104 9.63 16.28 4.60
CA ASP A 104 9.30 16.63 5.99
C ASP A 104 8.37 15.58 6.62
N VAL A 105 8.31 15.58 7.95
CA VAL A 105 7.37 14.84 8.80
C VAL A 105 5.96 14.77 8.18
N ILE A 106 5.49 13.58 7.75
CA ILE A 106 4.11 13.43 7.23
C ILE A 106 3.14 13.70 8.37
N ILE A 107 2.33 14.74 8.20
CA ILE A 107 1.32 15.15 9.14
C ILE A 107 -0.04 14.95 8.54
N LEU A 108 -0.79 14.09 9.21
CA LEU A 108 -2.16 13.78 8.89
C LEU A 108 -3.04 14.36 10.01
N TYR A 109 -4.04 15.15 9.64
CA TYR A 109 -5.03 15.69 10.58
C TYR A 109 -6.35 14.95 10.46
N VAL A 110 -6.98 14.65 11.60
CA VAL A 110 -8.35 14.12 11.63
C VAL A 110 -9.32 15.24 11.32
N ILE A 111 -10.18 14.98 10.34
CA ILE A 111 -11.30 15.86 10.00
C ILE A 111 -12.58 15.41 10.71
N ASP A 112 -12.74 14.11 11.00
CA ASP A 112 -13.89 13.57 11.73
C ASP A 112 -13.60 12.18 12.33
N CYS A 113 -13.97 11.94 13.60
CA CYS A 113 -13.99 10.61 14.21
C CYS A 113 -15.45 10.20 14.41
N LYS A 114 -16.01 9.44 13.46
CA LYS A 114 -17.40 8.98 13.52
C LYS A 114 -17.50 7.65 14.26
N GLY A 115 -18.26 7.60 15.36
CA GLY A 115 -18.69 6.33 15.94
C GLY A 115 -19.98 5.87 15.26
N LYS A 116 -19.96 4.74 14.54
CA LYS A 116 -21.21 4.09 14.09
C LYS A 116 -21.74 3.22 15.23
N PHE A 117 -22.96 3.49 15.70
CA PHE A 117 -23.67 2.65 16.67
C PHE A 117 -24.82 1.93 15.99
N THR A 118 -24.76 0.61 15.94
CA THR A 118 -25.85 -0.27 15.49
C THR A 118 -26.39 -1.04 16.69
N GLU A 119 -27.53 -0.61 17.21
CA GLU A 119 -28.30 -1.41 18.17
C GLU A 119 -29.12 -2.48 17.40
N PRO A 120 -29.37 -3.67 17.98
CA PRO A 120 -30.03 -4.78 17.26
C PRO A 120 -31.49 -4.50 16.82
N SER A 121 -32.08 -3.36 17.23
CA SER A 121 -33.53 -3.15 17.10
C SER A 121 -34.02 -1.74 16.73
N LYS A 122 -33.17 -0.76 16.33
CA LYS A 122 -33.59 0.47 15.61
C LYS A 122 -32.40 1.36 15.20
N THR A 123 -32.62 2.11 14.11
CA THR A 123 -31.88 3.23 13.49
C THR A 123 -30.43 3.49 13.95
N THR A 124 -29.49 3.45 13.01
CA THR A 124 -28.09 3.85 13.20
C THR A 124 -27.98 5.23 13.86
N LEU A 125 -27.51 5.28 15.10
CA LEU A 125 -27.15 6.55 15.75
C LEU A 125 -25.69 6.87 15.39
N HIS A 126 -25.46 8.05 14.83
CA HIS A 126 -24.12 8.61 14.67
C HIS A 126 -23.84 9.49 15.89
N CYS A 127 -22.91 9.07 16.75
CA CYS A 127 -22.37 9.93 17.80
C CYS A 127 -21.12 10.64 17.25
N TYR A 128 -21.17 11.97 17.23
CA TYR A 128 -20.08 12.81 16.77
C TYR A 128 -19.23 13.22 17.98
N PHE A 129 -17.99 12.74 18.05
CA PHE A 129 -17.00 13.30 18.97
C PHE A 129 -15.91 13.95 18.13
N ALA A 130 -15.81 15.28 18.20
CA ALA A 130 -14.69 16.00 17.59
C ALA A 130 -13.41 15.67 18.35
N ILE A 131 -12.64 14.74 17.79
CA ILE A 131 -11.32 14.35 18.29
C ILE A 131 -10.31 14.91 17.29
N PHE A 132 -9.48 15.84 17.74
CA PHE A 132 -8.36 16.29 16.94
C PHE A 132 -7.26 15.23 17.06
N CYS A 133 -6.98 14.53 15.97
CA CYS A 133 -5.89 13.56 15.93
C CYS A 133 -4.88 13.91 14.85
N LEU A 134 -3.62 13.90 15.24
CA LEU A 134 -2.46 14.24 14.45
C LEU A 134 -1.57 13.00 14.35
N VAL A 135 -1.36 12.48 13.16
CA VAL A 135 -0.44 11.36 12.93
C VAL A 135 0.83 11.86 12.26
N ILE A 136 1.96 11.49 12.86
CA ILE A 136 3.30 11.76 12.40
C ILE A 136 3.95 10.45 11.99
N MET A 137 4.15 10.22 10.69
CA MET A 137 4.91 9.05 10.22
C MET A 137 6.41 9.34 10.30
N ARG A 138 7.19 8.43 10.92
CA ARG A 138 8.62 8.61 11.21
C ARG A 138 9.50 7.81 10.27
N THR A 139 9.25 6.52 10.16
CA THR A 139 10.08 5.61 9.37
C THR A 139 9.19 4.64 8.62
N ILE A 140 9.44 4.51 7.33
CA ILE A 140 8.76 3.57 6.46
C ILE A 140 9.82 2.62 5.90
N ASN A 141 9.79 1.37 6.34
CA ASN A 141 10.63 0.32 5.80
C ASN A 141 9.79 -0.59 4.92
N LEU A 142 9.85 -0.34 3.61
CA LEU A 142 9.04 -1.03 2.62
C LEU A 142 9.52 -2.44 2.33
N SER A 143 10.82 -2.70 2.50
CA SER A 143 11.39 -4.04 2.40
C SER A 143 10.87 -4.93 3.54
N ALA A 144 10.85 -4.40 4.76
CA ALA A 144 10.29 -5.06 5.92
C ALA A 144 8.75 -4.94 6.04
N LYS A 145 8.10 -4.25 5.09
CA LYS A 145 6.66 -3.94 5.08
C LYS A 145 6.15 -3.38 6.41
N SER A 146 6.96 -2.52 7.05
CA SER A 146 6.69 -1.94 8.36
C SER A 146 6.74 -0.41 8.32
N ILE A 147 5.92 0.23 9.14
CA ILE A 147 5.90 1.67 9.35
C ILE A 147 5.86 1.97 10.84
N CYS A 148 6.37 3.11 11.29
CA CYS A 148 6.14 3.55 12.65
C CYS A 148 5.98 5.07 12.71
N GLY A 149 5.37 5.53 13.81
CA GLY A 149 5.06 6.93 13.96
C GLY A 149 4.49 7.28 15.33
N PHE A 150 4.09 8.53 15.45
CA PHE A 150 3.39 9.05 16.62
C PHE A 150 1.97 9.42 16.26
N MET A 151 1.02 9.08 17.12
CA MET A 151 -0.36 9.49 17.02
C MET A 151 -0.67 10.39 18.22
N LYS A 152 -1.04 11.63 17.97
CA LYS A 152 -1.42 12.60 19.00
C LYS A 152 -2.92 12.78 18.95
N VAL A 153 -3.62 12.50 20.04
CA VAL A 153 -5.07 12.58 20.15
C VAL A 153 -5.46 13.62 21.20
N GLU A 154 -6.28 14.58 20.82
CA GLU A 154 -6.88 15.62 21.65
C GLU A 154 -8.40 15.48 21.62
N LYS A 155 -9.00 15.26 22.79
CA LYS A 155 -10.46 15.14 22.92
C LYS A 155 -11.04 16.53 23.19
N THR A 156 -11.95 17.00 22.33
CA THR A 156 -12.74 18.19 22.64
C THR A 156 -14.10 17.75 23.19
N ASN A 157 -14.34 17.97 24.49
CA ASN A 157 -15.68 17.83 25.04
C ASN A 157 -16.48 19.05 24.58
N LYS A 158 -17.34 18.91 23.58
CA LYS A 158 -18.31 19.98 23.23
C LYS A 158 -19.75 19.68 23.63
N ASP A 159 -20.07 18.48 24.09
CA ASP A 159 -21.43 18.14 24.54
C ASP A 159 -21.45 17.79 26.03
N SER A 160 -21.39 18.82 26.88
CA SER A 160 -22.11 18.89 28.16
C SER A 160 -21.92 20.29 28.74
N GLU A 161 -22.81 21.22 28.35
CA GLU A 161 -23.10 22.38 29.19
C GLU A 161 -23.70 21.87 30.50
N THR A 162 -22.84 21.57 31.47
CA THR A 162 -23.04 21.70 32.93
C THR A 162 -21.92 20.93 33.64
N LEU A 163 -21.40 21.59 34.68
CA LEU A 163 -20.40 21.13 35.66
C LEU A 163 -18.93 21.49 35.36
N GLU A 164 -18.58 22.62 35.97
CA GLU A 164 -17.27 23.06 36.41
C GLU A 164 -16.30 21.90 36.74
N ASN A 165 -15.30 21.72 35.88
CA ASN A 165 -13.89 21.44 36.19
C ASN A 165 -13.18 21.22 34.85
N VAL A 166 -12.83 22.36 34.22
CA VAL A 166 -12.13 22.45 32.94
C VAL A 166 -10.70 21.91 33.10
N ALA A 167 -10.55 20.59 33.06
CA ALA A 167 -9.32 20.00 32.55
C ALA A 167 -9.45 19.97 31.02
N ASN A 168 -8.90 20.99 30.36
CA ASN A 168 -8.55 20.91 28.94
C ASN A 168 -7.91 19.53 28.71
N GLY A 169 -8.55 18.67 27.92
CA GLY A 169 -8.11 17.29 27.74
C GLY A 169 -6.67 17.28 27.23
N LYS A 170 -5.71 16.99 28.12
CA LYS A 170 -4.27 16.99 27.79
C LYS A 170 -4.05 16.10 26.55
N PRO A 171 -3.36 16.58 25.50
CA PRO A 171 -3.04 15.76 24.35
C PRO A 171 -2.37 14.47 24.79
N THR A 172 -2.88 13.35 24.32
CA THR A 172 -2.25 12.05 24.52
C THR A 172 -1.47 11.72 23.26
N ILE A 173 -0.15 11.57 23.39
CA ILE A 173 0.71 11.14 22.28
C ILE A 173 1.02 9.67 22.50
N SER A 174 0.88 8.83 21.48
CA SER A 174 1.27 7.43 21.51
C SER A 174 2.22 7.12 20.37
N TYR A 175 3.08 6.14 20.60
CA TYR A 175 3.89 5.53 19.54
C TYR A 175 3.17 4.32 18.99
N PHE A 176 3.15 4.17 17.66
CA PHE A 176 2.59 3.00 16.99
C PHE A 176 3.58 2.36 16.04
N ASP A 177 3.47 1.04 15.93
CA ASP A 177 4.02 0.25 14.83
C ASP A 177 2.89 -0.10 13.88
N GLY A 178 3.17 -0.04 12.59
CA GLY A 178 2.25 -0.39 11.53
C GLY A 178 2.81 -1.49 10.63
N GLU A 179 1.92 -2.37 10.18
CA GLU A 179 2.19 -3.44 9.25
C GLU A 179 1.50 -3.14 7.94
N ILE A 180 2.25 -3.13 6.83
CA ILE A 180 1.70 -2.93 5.48
C ILE A 180 1.23 -4.28 4.96
N ILE A 181 -0.04 -4.34 4.54
CA ILE A 181 -0.64 -5.59 4.05
C ILE A 181 0.13 -6.08 2.82
N SER A 182 0.59 -7.32 2.90
CA SER A 182 1.48 -7.95 1.93
C SER A 182 1.53 -9.45 2.16
N ARG A 183 2.34 -10.17 1.38
CA ARG A 183 2.59 -11.60 1.64
C ARG A 183 3.18 -11.86 3.03
N GLN A 184 3.97 -10.92 3.57
CA GLN A 184 4.54 -11.01 4.91
C GLN A 184 3.51 -10.73 6.01
N PHE A 185 2.57 -9.83 5.72
CA PHE A 185 1.48 -9.46 6.63
C PHE A 185 0.13 -9.61 5.91
N PRO A 186 -0.43 -10.84 5.83
CA PRO A 186 -1.69 -11.11 5.13
C PRO A 186 -2.88 -10.31 5.65
N PHE A 187 -4.01 -10.34 4.95
CA PHE A 187 -5.26 -9.72 5.41
C PHE A 187 -5.77 -10.36 6.70
N VAL A 188 -5.61 -11.68 6.85
CA VAL A 188 -5.88 -12.39 8.11
C VAL A 188 -4.86 -11.96 9.15
N THR A 189 -5.33 -11.41 10.27
CA THR A 189 -4.50 -10.80 11.30
C THR A 189 -3.87 -11.85 12.22
N GLY A 190 -4.65 -12.85 12.66
CA GLY A 190 -4.17 -13.97 13.48
C GLY A 190 -3.61 -13.60 14.87
N LYS A 191 -3.77 -12.35 15.31
CA LYS A 191 -3.26 -11.81 16.58
C LYS A 191 -4.16 -10.68 17.08
N TRP A 192 -3.83 -10.11 18.25
CA TRP A 192 -4.55 -8.99 18.87
C TRP A 192 -6.05 -9.24 19.11
N GLY A 193 -6.45 -10.52 19.20
CA GLY A 193 -7.83 -10.93 19.43
C GLY A 193 -8.75 -10.89 18.22
N ALA A 194 -8.26 -10.48 17.03
CA ALA A 194 -9.05 -10.44 15.81
C ALA A 194 -9.29 -11.84 15.24
N THR A 195 -10.56 -12.18 15.00
CA THR A 195 -10.98 -13.40 14.29
C THR A 195 -11.03 -13.15 12.79
N ILE A 196 -11.13 -14.22 11.98
CA ILE A 196 -11.32 -14.12 10.53
C ILE A 196 -12.58 -13.30 10.19
N GLU A 197 -13.65 -13.50 10.95
CA GLU A 197 -14.89 -12.73 10.82
C GLU A 197 -14.67 -11.24 11.14
N THR A 198 -13.91 -10.95 12.21
CA THR A 198 -13.52 -9.57 12.56
C THR A 198 -12.76 -8.92 11.40
N ASP A 199 -11.73 -9.59 10.89
CA ASP A 199 -10.93 -9.11 9.76
C ASP A 199 -11.83 -8.84 8.55
N THR A 200 -12.70 -9.79 8.22
CA THR A 200 -13.61 -9.69 7.07
C THR A 200 -14.50 -8.45 7.19
N ASN A 201 -15.12 -8.24 8.35
CA ASN A 201 -16.01 -7.11 8.58
C ASN A 201 -15.27 -5.76 8.45
N HIS A 202 -14.08 -5.63 9.06
CA HIS A 202 -13.33 -4.37 9.02
C HIS A 202 -12.72 -4.09 7.63
N TRP A 203 -12.19 -5.10 6.94
CA TRP A 203 -11.67 -4.93 5.59
C TRP A 203 -12.78 -4.63 4.57
N ASN A 204 -13.99 -5.15 4.77
CA ASN A 204 -15.14 -4.84 3.92
C ASN A 204 -15.58 -3.38 4.08
N GLU A 205 -15.55 -2.81 5.28
CA GLU A 205 -15.81 -1.37 5.50
C GLU A 205 -14.76 -0.47 4.80
N LEU A 206 -13.54 -0.98 4.60
CA LEU A 206 -12.49 -0.33 3.81
C LEU A 206 -12.58 -0.66 2.31
N ASN A 207 -13.69 -1.27 1.89
CA ASN A 207 -13.99 -1.61 0.50
C ASN A 207 -12.93 -2.50 -0.14
N VAL A 208 -12.35 -3.43 0.63
CA VAL A 208 -11.39 -4.43 0.11
C VAL A 208 -12.11 -5.44 -0.78
N MET A 209 -13.27 -5.96 -0.34
CA MET A 209 -13.99 -7.01 -1.07
C MET A 209 -14.41 -6.59 -2.49
N ALA A 210 -14.85 -5.34 -2.69
CA ALA A 210 -15.23 -4.87 -4.02
C ALA A 210 -14.02 -4.73 -4.95
N ARG A 211 -12.83 -4.42 -4.41
CA ARG A 211 -11.60 -4.23 -5.17
C ARG A 211 -10.86 -5.56 -5.40
N PHE A 212 -10.89 -6.45 -4.41
CA PHE A 212 -10.19 -7.71 -4.37
C PHE A 212 -11.12 -8.84 -3.91
N PRO A 213 -12.02 -9.36 -4.76
CA PRO A 213 -13.06 -10.32 -4.35
C PRO A 213 -12.56 -11.66 -3.78
N ASN A 214 -11.27 -11.97 -3.91
CA ASN A 214 -10.66 -13.22 -3.46
C ASN A 214 -9.56 -13.01 -2.39
N TYR A 215 -9.55 -11.86 -1.71
CA TYR A 215 -8.49 -11.50 -0.75
C TYR A 215 -8.37 -12.45 0.46
N TYR A 216 -9.44 -13.17 0.78
CA TYR A 216 -9.51 -14.14 1.88
C TYR A 216 -8.94 -15.53 1.52
N ARG A 217 -8.58 -15.77 0.25
CA ARG A 217 -8.01 -17.05 -0.18
C ARG A 217 -6.51 -17.10 0.10
N ASP A 218 -6.01 -18.27 0.49
CA ASP A 218 -4.58 -18.48 0.77
C ASP A 218 -3.68 -18.22 -0.45
N ASN A 219 -4.22 -18.38 -1.67
CA ASN A 219 -3.51 -18.15 -2.92
C ASN A 219 -3.68 -16.73 -3.48
N PHE A 220 -4.12 -15.77 -2.67
CA PHE A 220 -4.27 -14.39 -3.09
C PHE A 220 -2.94 -13.78 -3.56
N ASP A 221 -2.99 -13.12 -4.72
CA ASP A 221 -1.83 -12.47 -5.31
C ASP A 221 -1.60 -11.08 -4.74
N TYR A 222 -0.81 -11.01 -3.67
CA TYR A 222 -0.42 -9.75 -3.02
C TYR A 222 0.35 -8.78 -3.92
N SER A 223 0.89 -9.22 -5.07
CA SER A 223 1.58 -8.30 -6.00
C SER A 223 0.62 -7.27 -6.63
N GLN A 224 -0.68 -7.60 -6.66
CA GLN A 224 -1.73 -6.69 -7.10
C GLN A 224 -1.85 -5.47 -6.17
N LEU A 225 -1.59 -5.62 -4.87
CA LEU A 225 -1.65 -4.52 -3.91
C LEU A 225 -0.50 -3.53 -4.10
N GLU A 226 0.67 -4.00 -4.50
CA GLU A 226 1.86 -3.14 -4.64
C GLU A 226 1.60 -2.05 -5.69
N ASN A 227 1.01 -2.44 -6.82
CA ASN A 227 0.73 -1.55 -7.95
C ASN A 227 -0.57 -0.74 -7.81
N PHE A 228 -1.40 -1.03 -6.81
CA PHE A 228 -2.72 -0.42 -6.67
C PHE A 228 -2.66 0.91 -5.93
N ASP A 229 -3.61 1.82 -6.18
CA ASP A 229 -3.61 3.16 -5.59
C ASP A 229 -3.80 3.16 -4.05
N HIS A 230 -4.38 2.09 -3.50
CA HIS A 230 -4.68 1.99 -2.07
C HIS A 230 -3.67 1.11 -1.34
N VAL A 231 -3.16 1.62 -0.22
CA VAL A 231 -2.24 0.92 0.68
C VAL A 231 -3.00 0.56 1.96
N TYR A 232 -3.17 -0.73 2.19
CA TYR A 232 -3.78 -1.24 3.42
C TYR A 232 -2.73 -1.46 4.49
N MET A 233 -3.06 -1.13 5.73
CA MET A 233 -2.16 -1.27 6.87
C MET A 233 -2.92 -1.68 8.13
N ARG A 234 -2.20 -2.20 9.12
CA ARG A 234 -2.67 -2.31 10.50
C ARG A 234 -1.77 -1.53 11.43
N TRP A 235 -2.31 -0.64 12.26
CA TRP A 235 -1.51 0.15 13.21
C TRP A 235 -1.79 -0.27 14.65
N LYS A 236 -0.74 -0.55 15.41
CA LYS A 236 -0.82 -0.95 16.82
C LYS A 236 -0.04 0.02 17.68
N GLU A 237 -0.74 0.74 18.55
CA GLU A 237 -0.14 1.57 19.58
C GLU A 237 0.59 0.68 20.62
N LYS A 238 1.83 1.06 20.94
CA LYS A 238 2.75 0.31 21.82
C LYS A 238 2.91 0.96 23.18
N PHE A 239 3.00 2.27 23.24
CA PHE A 239 3.11 3.02 24.49
C PHE A 239 2.65 4.46 24.32
N ILE A 240 2.24 5.09 25.43
CA ILE A 240 1.81 6.48 25.50
C ILE A 240 2.97 7.32 26.04
N LEU A 241 3.26 8.44 25.38
CA LEU A 241 4.21 9.45 25.80
C LEU A 241 3.49 10.51 26.64
N GLY A 242 3.99 10.74 27.86
CA GLY A 242 3.52 11.82 28.72
C GLY A 242 4.05 11.69 30.15
N GLU A 243 4.63 12.76 30.66
CA GLU A 243 5.15 12.84 32.03
C GLU A 243 4.03 12.69 33.06
N SER A 244 4.13 11.65 33.90
CA SER A 244 3.56 11.64 35.24
C SER A 244 4.44 10.76 36.11
N SER A 245 5.18 11.41 37.01
CA SER A 245 6.07 10.87 38.03
C SER A 245 5.34 10.12 39.16
N LYS A 246 4.16 9.57 38.88
CA LYS A 246 3.41 8.68 39.78
C LYS A 246 2.79 7.55 38.97
N ALA A 247 3.14 6.35 39.43
CA ALA A 247 2.70 4.98 39.15
C ALA A 247 1.25 4.69 38.65
N ASP A 248 0.69 5.47 37.72
CA ASP A 248 -0.38 5.00 36.84
C ASP A 248 0.21 4.90 35.43
N GLU A 249 0.78 3.73 35.12
CA GLU A 249 1.16 3.38 33.76
C GLU A 249 -0.07 3.50 32.87
N LYS A 250 -0.18 4.57 32.10
CA LYS A 250 -1.17 4.67 31.02
C LYS A 250 -0.87 3.59 30.01
N LYS A 251 -1.52 2.43 30.19
CA LYS A 251 -1.42 1.32 29.26
C LYS A 251 -1.95 1.79 27.90
N PRO A 252 -1.24 1.51 26.80
CA PRO A 252 -1.74 1.83 25.47
C PRO A 252 -3.10 1.16 25.24
N PRO A 253 -3.91 1.66 24.30
CA PRO A 253 -5.13 0.98 23.88
C PRO A 253 -4.84 -0.50 23.56
N THR A 254 -5.68 -1.39 24.07
CA THR A 254 -5.53 -2.84 23.87
C THR A 254 -5.83 -3.26 22.43
N GLY A 255 -6.49 -2.39 21.67
CA GLY A 255 -6.86 -2.57 20.27
C GLY A 255 -5.79 -2.16 19.25
N PHE A 256 -6.19 -2.15 17.99
CA PHE A 256 -5.39 -1.73 16.84
C PHE A 256 -6.31 -1.15 15.75
N TYR A 257 -5.73 -0.50 14.74
CA TYR A 257 -6.47 0.12 13.65
C TYR A 257 -6.29 -0.67 12.36
N TYR A 258 -7.38 -0.91 11.63
CA TYR A 258 -7.38 -1.25 10.22
C TYR A 258 -7.33 0.04 9.42
N ILE A 259 -6.39 0.18 8.50
CA ILE A 259 -6.13 1.45 7.80
C ILE A 259 -6.09 1.21 6.29
N CYS A 260 -6.60 2.18 5.53
CA CYS A 260 -6.47 2.30 4.09
C CYS A 260 -6.03 3.72 3.75
N LEU A 261 -4.86 3.86 3.11
CA LEU A 261 -4.36 5.13 2.56
C LEU A 261 -4.51 5.10 1.04
N GLN A 262 -5.15 6.12 0.47
CA GLN A 262 -5.17 6.33 -0.97
C GLN A 262 -3.98 7.21 -1.38
N LYS A 263 -3.07 6.68 -2.22
CA LYS A 263 -1.82 7.36 -2.58
C LYS A 263 -2.06 8.64 -3.39
N SER A 264 -3.01 8.60 -4.32
CA SER A 264 -3.30 9.75 -5.20
C SER A 264 -3.87 10.98 -4.48
N THR A 265 -4.65 10.79 -3.41
CA THR A 265 -5.33 11.87 -2.69
C THR A 265 -4.71 12.19 -1.33
N GLY A 266 -3.91 11.26 -0.77
CA GLY A 266 -3.41 11.36 0.60
C GLY A 266 -4.51 11.20 1.66
N GLU A 267 -5.71 10.73 1.26
CA GLU A 267 -6.80 10.43 2.19
C GLU A 267 -6.55 9.09 2.87
N LEU A 268 -6.69 9.07 4.18
CA LEU A 268 -6.52 7.88 5.01
C LEU A 268 -7.80 7.63 5.79
N THR A 269 -8.35 6.44 5.63
CA THR A 269 -9.53 5.97 6.34
C THR A 269 -9.15 4.76 7.16
N GLY A 270 -9.67 4.67 8.37
CA GLY A 270 -9.40 3.55 9.24
C GLY A 270 -10.48 3.25 10.25
N TYR A 271 -10.44 2.06 10.82
CA TYR A 271 -11.36 1.62 11.87
C TYR A 271 -10.57 1.04 13.02
N PHE A 272 -10.81 1.57 14.22
CA PHE A 272 -10.25 1.00 15.44
C PHE A 272 -11.04 -0.23 15.86
N TYR A 273 -10.32 -1.31 16.16
CA TYR A 273 -10.84 -2.54 16.72
C TYR A 273 -10.31 -2.77 18.12
N ASN A 274 -11.18 -3.14 19.05
CA ASN A 274 -10.81 -3.64 20.37
C ASN A 274 -11.76 -4.77 20.76
N LYS A 275 -11.22 -5.90 21.24
CA LYS A 275 -12.02 -7.05 21.68
C LYS A 275 -13.10 -6.71 22.71
N ALA A 276 -12.85 -5.70 23.56
CA ALA A 276 -13.81 -5.26 24.58
C ALA A 276 -14.90 -4.30 24.05
N SER A 277 -14.82 -3.88 22.78
CA SER A 277 -15.74 -2.92 22.19
C SER A 277 -16.22 -3.42 20.82
N GLU A 278 -17.52 -3.64 20.71
CA GLU A 278 -18.17 -3.99 19.43
C GLU A 278 -18.38 -2.77 18.52
N ARG A 279 -17.90 -1.58 18.93
CA ARG A 279 -18.11 -0.33 18.19
C ARG A 279 -17.01 -0.12 17.16
N LEU A 280 -17.43 0.11 15.91
CA LEU A 280 -16.55 0.63 14.87
C LEU A 280 -16.30 2.12 15.12
N GLN A 281 -15.06 2.45 15.46
CA GLN A 281 -14.63 3.84 15.61
C GLN A 281 -13.83 4.22 14.35
N LEU A 282 -14.42 5.11 13.54
CA LEU A 282 -13.82 5.58 12.30
C LEU A 282 -12.72 6.60 12.60
N LEU A 283 -11.63 6.50 11.84
CA LEU A 283 -10.51 7.42 11.77
C LEU A 283 -10.41 7.94 10.33
N GLU A 284 -10.79 9.19 10.08
CA GLU A 284 -10.60 9.84 8.78
C GLU A 284 -9.53 10.93 8.90
N LEU A 285 -8.44 10.74 8.18
CA LEU A 285 -7.30 11.64 8.11
C LEU A 285 -7.13 12.17 6.68
N LYS A 286 -6.74 13.44 6.56
CA LYS A 286 -6.24 13.98 5.29
C LYS A 286 -4.82 14.45 5.43
N TYR A 287 -4.05 14.23 4.37
CA TYR A 287 -2.72 14.79 4.24
C TYR A 287 -2.78 16.31 4.09
N GLU A 288 -2.01 16.99 4.93
CA GLU A 288 -1.78 18.43 4.79
C GLU A 288 -0.28 18.65 4.58
N PRO A 289 0.15 19.05 3.37
CA PRO A 289 1.55 19.34 3.12
C PRO A 289 1.96 20.55 3.97
N ARG A 290 2.93 20.36 4.87
CA ARG A 290 3.57 21.51 5.51
C ARG A 290 4.38 22.26 4.46
N PRO A 291 4.29 23.60 4.39
CA PRO A 291 5.30 24.37 3.70
C PRO A 291 6.63 24.13 4.41
N THR A 292 7.62 23.64 3.67
CA THR A 292 8.99 23.38 4.12
C THR A 292 9.53 24.63 4.80
N SER A 293 9.53 24.66 6.14
CA SER A 293 10.32 25.64 6.87
C SER A 293 11.74 25.11 6.86
N THR A 294 12.59 25.71 6.03
CA THR A 294 14.01 25.42 5.79
C THR A 294 14.92 25.56 7.03
N SER A 295 14.39 25.40 8.24
CA SER A 295 15.06 25.71 9.51
C SER A 295 15.71 24.52 10.22
N PHE A 296 15.77 23.32 9.62
CA PHE A 296 16.41 22.16 10.25
C PHE A 296 17.49 21.49 9.38
N LEU A 297 18.36 22.30 8.75
CA LEU A 297 19.72 21.84 8.41
C LEU A 297 20.57 21.95 9.68
N ILE A 298 20.79 20.83 10.36
CA ILE A 298 21.85 20.72 11.37
C ILE A 298 23.18 20.73 10.63
N ARG A 299 24.00 21.73 10.92
CA ARG A 299 25.36 21.94 10.40
C ARG A 299 26.36 21.07 11.15
#